data_AF-A0A959P5C9-F1
#
_entry.id   AF-A0A959P5C9-F1
#
_cell.length_a   1.000
_cell.length_b   1.000
_cell.length_c   1.000
_cell.angle_alpha   90.00
_cell.angle_beta   90.00
_cell.angle_gamma   90.00
#
_symmetry.space_group_name_H-M   'P 1'
#
loop_
_entity.id
_entity.type
_entity.pdbx_description
1 polymer ?
#
loop_
_entity_poly.entity_id
_entity_poly.type
_entity_poly.pdbx_seq_one_letter_code
_entity_poly.pdbx_strand_id
1 'polypeptide(L)'
;MIDVIIRTEVFDALKRPSELEKRQIVDFLHEHLQEYGDPKSDILKCINFAVKETMSFGGFALVAYDADTIIGAVIVNRTGMDGYIPENILVYIATHQDYRGKGVGKKLMEETLNFAKGDIALHVEHNNPAKHLYEKFGFTNPYLEMRLKR
;
A
#
# COMPACT_ATOMS: atom_id res chain seq x y z
N MET A 1 -6.03 2.60 -27.75
CA MET A 1 -6.19 2.45 -26.29
C MET A 1 -6.55 3.82 -25.76
N ILE A 2 -7.60 3.93 -24.95
CA ILE A 2 -7.91 5.19 -24.27
C ILE A 2 -6.91 5.28 -23.12
N ASP A 3 -6.05 6.30 -23.13
CA ASP A 3 -5.11 6.55 -22.04
C ASP A 3 -5.92 6.92 -20.78
N VAL A 4 -5.92 6.03 -19.80
CA VAL A 4 -6.47 6.33 -18.47
C VAL A 4 -5.52 7.35 -17.84
N ILE A 5 -5.99 8.57 -17.60
CA ILE A 5 -5.21 9.60 -16.91
C ILE A 5 -5.25 9.27 -15.41
N ILE A 6 -4.23 8.54 -14.95
CA ILE A 6 -4.10 8.17 -13.54
C ILE A 6 -3.43 9.31 -12.78
N ARG A 7 -4.22 10.03 -11.96
CA ARG A 7 -3.72 10.96 -10.95
C ARG A 7 -3.34 10.19 -9.69
N THR A 8 -2.22 10.53 -9.07
CA THR A 8 -1.83 9.99 -7.77
C THR A 8 -1.77 11.08 -6.71
N GLU A 9 -2.07 10.71 -5.48
CA GLU A 9 -2.02 11.59 -4.33
C GLU A 9 -1.39 10.86 -3.14
N VAL A 10 -0.47 11.54 -2.46
CA VAL A 10 0.20 11.01 -1.26
C VAL A 10 -0.36 11.73 -0.04
N PHE A 11 -0.66 10.94 0.98
CA PHE A 11 -1.01 11.37 2.31
C PHE A 11 0.04 10.88 3.32
N ASP A 12 0.52 11.79 4.15
CA ASP A 12 1.54 11.52 5.17
C ASP A 12 1.31 12.39 6.42
N ALA A 13 2.32 12.50 7.29
CA ALA A 13 2.23 13.31 8.50
C ALA A 13 2.08 14.83 8.23
N LEU A 14 2.52 15.32 7.06
CA LEU A 14 2.49 16.74 6.68
C LEU A 14 1.21 17.06 5.90
N LYS A 15 0.72 16.11 5.10
CA LYS A 15 -0.53 16.20 4.33
C LYS A 15 -1.43 15.02 4.71
N ARG A 16 -2.25 15.20 5.74
CA ARG A 16 -3.19 14.16 6.19
C ARG A 16 -4.44 14.09 5.30
N PRO A 17 -5.03 12.90 5.14
CA PRO A 17 -6.34 12.77 4.53
C PRO A 17 -7.40 13.30 5.50
N SER A 18 -8.49 13.84 4.96
CA SER A 18 -9.71 14.07 5.72
C SER A 18 -10.32 12.76 6.21
N GLU A 19 -11.23 12.84 7.19
CA GLU A 19 -11.99 11.67 7.66
C GLU A 19 -12.79 10.98 6.54
N LEU A 20 -13.26 11.75 5.55
CA LEU A 20 -13.95 11.20 4.40
C LEU A 20 -13.00 10.44 3.48
N GLU A 21 -11.88 11.04 3.09
CA GLU A 21 -10.86 10.39 2.23
C GLU A 21 -10.32 9.13 2.89
N LYS A 22 -10.00 9.20 4.19
CA LYS A 22 -9.54 8.04 4.96
C LYS A 22 -10.58 6.92 4.98
N ARG A 23 -11.87 7.23 5.14
CA ARG A 23 -12.94 6.24 5.06
C ARG A 23 -13.00 5.61 3.67
N GLN A 24 -12.91 6.41 2.61
CA GLN A 24 -12.92 5.93 1.22
C GLN A 24 -11.73 5.01 0.93
N ILE A 25 -10.53 5.34 1.44
CA ILE A 25 -9.33 4.48 1.31
C ILE A 25 -9.51 3.16 2.05
N VAL A 26 -10.04 3.19 3.28
CA VAL A 26 -10.31 1.99 4.07
C VAL A 26 -11.34 1.09 3.39
N ASP A 27 -12.43 1.69 2.89
CA ASP A 27 -13.49 0.97 2.18
C ASP A 27 -12.95 0.33 0.89
N PHE A 28 -12.18 1.10 0.10
CA PHE A 28 -11.55 0.62 -1.12
C PHE A 28 -10.61 -0.58 -0.87
N LEU A 29 -9.72 -0.46 0.13
CA LEU A 29 -8.79 -1.54 0.45
C LEU A 29 -9.52 -2.78 0.94
N HIS A 30 -10.52 -2.61 1.81
CA HIS A 30 -11.31 -3.72 2.31
C HIS A 30 -12.05 -4.47 1.19
N GLU A 31 -12.58 -3.75 0.20
CA GLU A 31 -13.24 -4.34 -0.95
C GLU A 31 -12.27 -5.05 -1.90
N HIS A 32 -11.16 -4.41 -2.26
CA HIS A 32 -10.29 -4.89 -3.34
C HIS A 32 -9.13 -5.79 -2.90
N LEU A 33 -8.84 -5.90 -1.61
CA LEU A 33 -7.94 -6.94 -1.10
C LEU A 33 -8.57 -8.33 -1.10
N GLN A 34 -9.92 -8.42 -1.13
CA GLN A 34 -10.68 -9.66 -1.25
C GLN A 34 -10.26 -10.69 -0.18
N GLU A 35 -9.89 -11.91 -0.60
CA GLU A 35 -9.46 -13.00 0.31
C GLU A 35 -8.16 -12.70 1.08
N TYR A 36 -7.39 -11.71 0.63
CA TYR A 36 -6.14 -11.26 1.27
C TYR A 36 -6.34 -10.04 2.17
N GLY A 37 -7.59 -9.63 2.37
CA GLY A 37 -7.94 -8.41 3.11
C GLY A 37 -8.02 -8.61 4.61
N ASP A 38 -7.76 -7.52 5.34
CA ASP A 38 -7.99 -7.43 6.77
C ASP A 38 -9.33 -6.72 7.08
N PRO A 39 -9.84 -6.84 8.32
CA PRO A 39 -10.98 -6.04 8.77
C PRO A 39 -10.72 -4.53 8.62
N LYS A 40 -11.76 -3.75 8.31
CA LYS A 40 -11.67 -2.27 8.19
C LYS A 40 -11.00 -1.60 9.39
N SER A 41 -11.20 -2.15 10.59
CA SER A 41 -10.57 -1.63 11.81
C SER A 41 -9.05 -1.72 11.79
N ASP A 42 -8.48 -2.74 11.16
CA ASP A 42 -7.03 -2.95 11.11
C ASP A 42 -6.40 -2.13 9.97
N ILE A 43 -7.11 -2.02 8.83
CA ILE A 43 -6.74 -1.08 7.76
C ILE A 43 -6.76 0.36 8.28
N LEU A 44 -7.78 0.74 9.07
CA LEU A 44 -7.86 2.06 9.70
C LEU A 44 -6.70 2.32 10.65
N LYS A 45 -6.32 1.34 11.49
CA LYS A 45 -5.12 1.47 12.34
C LYS A 45 -3.87 1.67 11.50
N CYS A 46 -3.75 0.97 10.38
CA CYS A 46 -2.60 1.07 9.50
C CYS A 46 -2.47 2.46 8.87
N ILE A 47 -3.55 3.03 8.32
CA ILE A 47 -3.48 4.39 7.76
C ILE A 47 -3.23 5.43 8.85
N ASN A 48 -3.85 5.31 10.04
CA ASN A 48 -3.61 6.22 11.16
C ASN A 48 -2.15 6.17 11.64
N PHE A 49 -1.52 4.98 11.62
CA PHE A 49 -0.10 4.81 11.87
C PHE A 49 0.72 5.56 10.82
N ALA A 50 0.44 5.35 9.52
CA ALA A 50 1.18 5.95 8.41
C ALA A 50 1.16 7.49 8.47
N VAL A 51 -0.01 8.10 8.69
CA VAL A 51 -0.20 9.56 8.66
C VAL A 51 0.04 10.24 10.02
N LYS A 52 0.57 9.50 11.00
CA LYS A 52 0.87 9.95 12.36
C LYS A 52 -0.32 10.61 13.07
N GLU A 53 -1.48 9.98 13.00
CA GLU A 53 -2.63 10.30 13.87
C GLU A 53 -2.55 9.56 15.22
N THR A 54 -1.76 8.49 15.27
CA THR A 54 -1.38 7.80 16.50
C THR A 54 0.13 7.96 16.75
N MET A 55 0.59 7.62 17.96
CA MET A 55 2.02 7.57 18.23
C MET A 55 2.67 6.46 17.42
N SER A 56 3.43 6.83 16.39
CA SER A 56 4.03 5.91 15.42
C SER A 56 5.31 6.46 14.79
N PHE A 57 6.00 5.62 14.01
CA PHE A 57 7.11 6.03 13.15
C PHE A 57 6.66 6.71 11.85
N GLY A 58 5.34 6.72 11.57
CA GLY A 58 4.77 7.30 10.36
C GLY A 58 4.89 6.38 9.15
N GLY A 59 4.91 6.98 7.97
CA GLY A 59 4.76 6.29 6.70
C GLY A 59 3.99 7.18 5.74
N PHE A 60 3.27 6.57 4.82
CA PHE A 60 2.39 7.27 3.89
C PHE A 60 1.31 6.34 3.33
N ALA A 61 0.22 6.95 2.85
CA ALA A 61 -0.73 6.32 1.96
C ALA A 61 -0.62 6.97 0.58
N LEU A 62 -0.61 6.16 -0.48
CA LEU A 62 -0.65 6.61 -1.88
C LEU A 62 -1.97 6.15 -2.49
N VAL A 63 -2.70 7.07 -3.11
CA VAL A 63 -4.00 6.79 -3.72
C VAL A 63 -3.94 7.15 -5.20
N ALA A 64 -4.41 6.26 -6.06
CA ALA A 64 -4.57 6.48 -7.49
C ALA A 64 -6.04 6.71 -7.83
N TYR A 65 -6.29 7.71 -8.67
CA TYR A 65 -7.62 8.12 -9.09
C TYR A 65 -7.76 8.06 -10.62
N ASP A 66 -8.93 7.63 -11.08
CA ASP A 66 -9.47 7.96 -12.40
C ASP A 66 -10.66 8.91 -12.18
N ALA A 67 -10.47 10.16 -12.60
CA ALA A 67 -11.30 11.29 -12.18
C ALA A 67 -11.47 11.33 -10.64
N ASP A 68 -12.68 11.11 -10.13
CA ASP A 68 -13.00 11.12 -8.69
C ASP A 68 -13.08 9.71 -8.08
N THR A 69 -12.81 8.66 -8.88
CA THR A 69 -12.91 7.26 -8.44
C THR A 69 -11.54 6.77 -7.98
N ILE A 70 -11.45 6.21 -6.76
CA ILE A 70 -10.25 5.49 -6.33
C ILE A 70 -10.12 4.22 -7.17
N ILE A 71 -9.02 4.10 -7.89
CA ILE A 71 -8.68 2.93 -8.72
C ILE A 71 -7.49 2.14 -8.15
N GLY A 72 -6.85 2.65 -7.12
CA GLY A 72 -5.72 2.02 -6.48
C GLY A 72 -5.34 2.69 -5.16
N ALA A 73 -4.84 1.90 -4.21
CA ALA A 73 -4.35 2.42 -2.95
C ALA A 73 -3.17 1.58 -2.43
N VAL A 74 -2.22 2.24 -1.80
CA VAL A 74 -1.07 1.65 -1.09
C VAL A 74 -0.98 2.28 0.28
N ILE A 75 -0.66 1.48 1.31
CA ILE A 75 -0.25 1.99 2.62
C ILE A 75 1.12 1.41 2.98
N VAL A 76 2.07 2.30 3.27
CA VAL A 76 3.41 1.99 3.72
C VAL A 76 3.60 2.53 5.13
N ASN A 77 4.04 1.67 6.05
CA ASN A 77 4.44 2.07 7.40
C ASN A 77 5.97 2.07 7.51
N ARG A 78 6.53 3.06 8.21
CA ARG A 78 7.93 3.02 8.62
C ARG A 78 8.09 2.09 9.82
N THR A 79 9.10 1.24 9.76
CA THR A 79 9.35 0.21 10.78
C THR A 79 10.04 0.78 12.02
N GLY A 80 10.83 1.86 11.86
CA GLY A 80 11.69 2.42 12.91
C GLY A 80 12.89 1.53 13.24
N MET A 81 13.27 0.63 12.32
CA MET A 81 14.35 -0.36 12.50
C MET A 81 15.49 -0.16 11.49
N ASP A 82 15.72 1.10 11.12
CA ASP A 82 16.73 1.52 10.14
C ASP A 82 18.10 0.86 10.44
N GLY A 83 18.72 0.28 9.41
CA GLY A 83 20.04 -0.37 9.50
C GLY A 83 20.08 -1.86 9.90
N TYR A 84 18.94 -2.52 10.19
CA TYR A 84 18.91 -3.96 10.50
C TYR A 84 17.82 -4.74 9.75
N ILE A 85 16.65 -4.12 9.55
CA ILE A 85 15.61 -4.61 8.64
C ILE A 85 15.14 -3.44 7.77
N PRO A 86 14.37 -3.69 6.70
CA PRO A 86 13.90 -2.61 5.82
C PRO A 86 13.17 -1.50 6.58
N GLU A 87 13.51 -0.25 6.25
CA GLU A 87 12.97 0.98 6.88
C GLU A 87 11.46 1.11 6.67
N ASN A 88 10.94 0.50 5.61
CA ASN A 88 9.55 0.56 5.21
C ASN A 88 8.96 -0.84 5.11
N ILE A 89 7.68 -0.96 5.48
CA ILE A 89 6.86 -2.12 5.15
C ILE A 89 5.65 -1.67 4.36
N LEU A 90 5.52 -2.17 3.13
CA LEU A 90 4.32 -2.04 2.32
C LEU A 90 3.30 -3.02 2.88
N VAL A 91 2.32 -2.48 3.63
CA VAL A 91 1.32 -3.28 4.35
C VAL A 91 0.16 -3.64 3.43
N TYR A 92 -0.33 -2.68 2.67
CA TYR A 92 -1.46 -2.88 1.76
C TYR A 92 -1.15 -2.32 0.39
N ILE A 93 -1.54 -3.05 -0.65
CA ILE A 93 -1.64 -2.57 -2.03
C ILE A 93 -2.84 -3.26 -2.69
N ALA A 94 -3.72 -2.47 -3.27
CA ALA A 94 -4.84 -2.99 -4.06
C ALA A 94 -5.07 -2.11 -5.28
N THR A 95 -5.59 -2.73 -6.34
CA THR A 95 -6.08 -2.05 -7.54
C THR A 95 -7.53 -2.45 -7.76
N HIS A 96 -8.35 -1.52 -8.22
CA HIS A 96 -9.73 -1.79 -8.58
C HIS A 96 -9.79 -2.91 -9.62
N GLN A 97 -10.68 -3.88 -9.41
CA GLN A 97 -10.73 -5.11 -10.23
C GLN A 97 -10.92 -4.82 -11.73
N ASP A 98 -11.79 -3.86 -12.06
CA ASP A 98 -12.07 -3.44 -13.44
C ASP A 98 -10.92 -2.65 -14.11
N TYR A 99 -9.87 -2.35 -13.35
CA TYR A 99 -8.66 -1.67 -13.82
C TYR A 99 -7.43 -2.60 -13.86
N ARG A 100 -7.60 -3.90 -13.56
CA ARG A 100 -6.54 -4.90 -13.72
C ARG A 100 -6.08 -4.95 -15.18
N GLY A 101 -4.77 -5.14 -15.37
CA GLY A 101 -4.15 -5.14 -16.70
C GLY A 101 -3.98 -3.77 -17.36
N LYS A 102 -4.50 -2.67 -16.76
CA LYS A 102 -4.37 -1.30 -17.30
C LYS A 102 -3.15 -0.52 -16.78
N GLY A 103 -2.20 -1.19 -16.14
CA GLY A 103 -0.97 -0.57 -15.64
C GLY A 103 -1.07 0.15 -14.29
N VAL A 104 -2.24 0.17 -13.63
CA VAL A 104 -2.43 0.84 -12.32
C VAL A 104 -1.46 0.33 -11.26
N GLY A 105 -1.36 -1.00 -11.09
CA GLY A 105 -0.46 -1.60 -10.09
C GLY A 105 1.02 -1.28 -10.34
N LYS A 106 1.42 -1.20 -11.62
CA LYS A 106 2.77 -0.77 -12.00
C LYS A 106 3.03 0.67 -11.57
N LYS A 107 2.10 1.59 -11.88
CA LYS A 107 2.23 3.00 -11.50
C LYS A 107 2.23 3.19 -9.98
N LEU A 108 1.37 2.47 -9.25
CA LEU A 108 1.38 2.49 -7.78
C LEU A 108 2.74 2.06 -7.21
N MET A 109 3.33 0.98 -7.73
CA MET A 109 4.65 0.52 -7.29
C MET A 109 5.75 1.54 -7.61
N GLU A 110 5.77 2.10 -8.83
CA GLU A 110 6.75 3.14 -9.21
C GLU A 110 6.69 4.35 -8.27
N GLU A 111 5.50 4.90 -8.05
CA GLU A 111 5.31 6.07 -7.18
C GLU A 111 5.61 5.74 -5.71
N THR A 112 5.25 4.53 -5.25
CA THR A 112 5.55 4.07 -3.88
C THR A 112 7.05 3.99 -3.65
N LEU A 113 7.80 3.39 -4.58
CA LEU A 113 9.26 3.25 -4.47
C LEU A 113 9.99 4.59 -4.62
N ASN A 114 9.46 5.51 -5.44
CA ASN A 114 10.01 6.85 -5.58
C ASN A 114 9.81 7.69 -4.30
N PHE A 115 8.69 7.51 -3.61
CA PHE A 115 8.36 8.26 -2.40
C PHE A 115 9.03 7.66 -1.14
N ALA A 116 9.12 6.33 -1.07
CA ALA A 116 9.76 5.64 0.04
C ALA A 116 11.26 5.95 0.10
N LYS A 117 11.78 6.18 1.32
CA LYS A 117 13.22 6.36 1.57
C LYS A 117 13.75 5.16 2.33
N GLY A 118 14.84 4.58 1.83
CA GLY A 118 15.40 3.34 2.38
C GLY A 118 14.76 2.10 1.78
N ASP A 119 15.10 0.96 2.35
CA ASP A 119 14.64 -0.34 1.89
C ASP A 119 13.15 -0.55 2.22
N ILE A 120 12.52 -1.44 1.48
CA ILE A 120 11.09 -1.75 1.63
C ILE A 120 10.84 -3.26 1.60
N ALA A 121 10.11 -3.73 2.59
CA ALA A 121 9.63 -5.11 2.67
C ALA A 121 8.12 -5.18 2.37
N LEU A 122 7.65 -6.37 2.01
CA LEU A 122 6.24 -6.70 1.95
C LEU A 122 6.03 -8.17 2.29
N HIS A 123 4.83 -8.53 2.72
CA HIS A 123 4.38 -9.91 2.80
C HIS A 123 3.42 -10.20 1.65
N VAL A 124 3.62 -11.32 0.99
CA VAL A 124 2.76 -11.78 -0.10
C VAL A 124 2.58 -13.29 0.03
N GLU A 125 1.35 -13.76 -0.12
CA GLU A 125 1.08 -15.18 -0.13
C GLU A 125 1.72 -15.86 -1.34
N HIS A 126 2.16 -17.11 -1.18
CA HIS A 126 2.92 -17.85 -2.21
C HIS A 126 2.19 -17.91 -3.57
N ASN A 127 0.86 -18.06 -3.54
CA ASN A 127 0.01 -18.21 -4.72
C ASN A 127 -0.58 -16.88 -5.21
N ASN A 128 -0.25 -15.75 -4.59
CA ASN A 128 -0.84 -14.47 -4.97
C ASN A 128 -0.21 -13.97 -6.30
N PRO A 129 -1.02 -13.67 -7.33
CA PRO A 129 -0.51 -13.27 -8.65
C PRO A 129 0.27 -11.95 -8.63
N ALA A 130 0.08 -11.10 -7.61
CA ALA A 130 0.84 -9.86 -7.43
C ALA A 130 2.33 -10.11 -7.21
N LYS A 131 2.75 -11.33 -6.83
CA LYS A 131 4.17 -11.68 -6.68
C LYS A 131 5.00 -11.34 -7.92
N HIS A 132 4.47 -11.59 -9.12
CA HIS A 132 5.14 -11.27 -10.37
C HIS A 132 5.35 -9.76 -10.59
N LEU A 133 4.47 -8.92 -10.04
CA LEU A 133 4.66 -7.48 -10.05
C LEU A 133 5.88 -7.13 -9.20
N TYR A 134 5.93 -7.64 -7.96
CA TYR A 134 7.03 -7.34 -7.04
C TYR A 134 8.38 -7.84 -7.56
N GLU A 135 8.43 -9.05 -8.12
CA GLU A 135 9.65 -9.60 -8.74
C GLU A 135 10.18 -8.70 -9.88
N LYS A 136 9.29 -8.10 -10.69
CA LYS A 136 9.68 -7.14 -11.75
C LYS A 136 10.27 -5.84 -11.20
N PHE A 137 9.92 -5.45 -9.98
CA PHE A 137 10.48 -4.29 -9.28
C PHE A 137 11.71 -4.64 -8.43
N GLY A 138 12.23 -5.87 -8.55
CA GLY A 138 13.46 -6.29 -7.88
C GLY A 138 13.28 -6.80 -6.44
N PHE A 139 12.03 -7.01 -5.99
CA PHE A 139 11.81 -7.70 -4.71
C PHE A 139 12.32 -9.13 -4.81
N THR A 140 13.06 -9.56 -3.80
CA THR A 140 13.57 -10.94 -3.66
C THR A 140 12.94 -11.58 -2.42
N ASN A 141 13.02 -12.91 -2.33
CA ASN A 141 12.53 -13.66 -1.18
C ASN A 141 13.68 -14.38 -0.45
N PRO A 142 14.53 -13.66 0.32
CA PRO A 142 15.70 -14.24 0.96
C PRO A 142 15.36 -15.07 2.22
N TYR A 143 14.20 -14.86 2.84
CA TYR A 143 13.83 -15.43 4.13
C TYR A 143 12.39 -15.98 4.13
N LEU A 144 12.14 -16.96 5.00
CA LEU A 144 10.78 -17.44 5.27
C LEU A 144 10.16 -16.68 6.44
N GLU A 145 8.88 -16.33 6.33
CA GLU A 145 8.11 -15.80 7.46
C GLU A 145 7.64 -16.96 8.36
N MET A 146 7.97 -16.89 9.66
CA MET A 146 7.51 -17.84 10.68
C MET A 146 6.62 -17.12 11.70
N ARG A 147 5.37 -17.57 11.88
CA ARG A 147 4.40 -16.95 12.80
C ARG A 147 3.95 -17.93 13.90
N LEU A 148 4.07 -17.53 15.16
CA LEU A 148 3.43 -18.18 16.30
C LEU A 148 2.22 -17.33 16.74
N LYS A 149 1.00 -17.83 16.53
CA LYS A 149 -0.22 -17.16 17.03
C LYS A 149 -0.34 -17.38 18.53
N ARG A 150 -0.65 -16.32 19.28
CA ARG A 150 -0.92 -16.33 20.72
C ARG A 150 -2.13 -15.47 21.02
#